data_AF-A0A1Z8AEV2-F1
#
_entry.id   AF-A0A1Z8AEV2-F1
#
_cell.length_a   1.000
_cell.length_b   1.000
_cell.length_c   1.000
_cell.angle_alpha   90.00
_cell.angle_beta   90.00
_cell.angle_gamma   90.00
#
_symmetry.space_group_name_H-M   'P 1'
#
loop_
_entity.id
_entity.type
_entity.pdbx_description
1 polymer ?
#
loop_
_entity_poly.entity_id
_entity_poly.type
_entity_poly.pdbx_seq_one_letter_code
_entity_poly.pdbx_strand_id
1 'polypeptide(L)'
;MWFGSFLIRCIWLSLTVALFWLPVLVIVGYGVRFLFDIFQNEPIALGMVIVLSVQPILVLLAVFAIRGGMMALKVTRGTDLNSLAVVVFRISRFNLPLMWGVTILFGLATTITGLRLLNSDFIAEFQRAKEVESMRDIAFLIDLIGQFPVFLIGGWLLGSCVAFALLGVSIAAQSARAAVKPPNHHSIWGMASEFVNLFILSLALIIIPFIAAVFALGTDATLIDLTTLGPVVFYGALGYGTWAICALAAGAALAYSLTLESTKRKHQEILDAIGGAAQPAVDLKSLRQSRMKK
;
A
#
# COMPACT_ATOMS: atom_id res chain seq x y z
N MET A 1 7.71 -19.24 5.12
CA MET A 1 8.94 -19.05 4.31
C MET A 1 9.89 -18.15 5.09
N TRP A 2 11.21 -18.35 5.02
CA TRP A 2 12.18 -17.46 5.69
C TRP A 2 12.25 -16.09 5.01
N PHE A 3 12.35 -15.00 5.78
CA PHE A 3 12.22 -13.62 5.28
C PHE A 3 13.23 -13.26 4.18
N GLY A 4 14.50 -13.64 4.27
CA GLY A 4 15.45 -13.28 3.21
C GLY A 4 15.17 -13.99 1.88
N SER A 5 14.53 -15.18 1.89
CA SER A 5 14.02 -15.81 0.66
C SER A 5 12.83 -15.02 0.09
N PHE A 6 11.97 -14.46 0.96
CA PHE A 6 10.89 -13.56 0.55
C PHE A 6 11.44 -12.28 -0.09
N LEU A 7 12.39 -11.62 0.56
CA LEU A 7 12.98 -10.37 0.09
C LEU A 7 13.68 -10.53 -1.27
N ILE A 8 14.53 -11.56 -1.43
CA ILE A 8 15.22 -11.81 -2.71
C ILE A 8 14.22 -12.06 -3.84
N ARG A 9 13.19 -12.87 -3.59
CA ARG A 9 12.13 -13.13 -4.58
C ARG A 9 11.34 -11.87 -4.90
N CYS A 10 11.08 -11.00 -3.93
CA CYS A 10 10.42 -9.72 -4.17
C CYS A 10 11.26 -8.80 -5.04
N ILE A 11 12.57 -8.69 -4.78
CA ILE A 11 13.49 -7.87 -5.59
C ILE A 11 13.59 -8.41 -7.02
N TRP A 12 13.69 -9.73 -7.17
CA TRP A 12 13.71 -10.34 -8.50
C TRP A 12 12.40 -10.10 -9.27
N LEU A 13 11.27 -10.28 -8.58
CA LEU A 13 9.95 -10.06 -9.16
C LEU A 13 9.70 -8.59 -9.46
N SER A 14 10.27 -7.65 -8.69
CA SER A 14 10.10 -6.21 -8.91
C SER A 14 10.66 -5.74 -10.24
N LEU A 15 11.74 -6.36 -10.74
CA LEU A 15 12.26 -6.11 -12.09
C LEU A 15 11.25 -6.50 -13.17
N THR A 16 10.57 -7.63 -12.97
CA THR A 16 9.54 -8.08 -13.92
C THR A 16 8.31 -7.16 -13.84
N VAL A 17 7.89 -6.77 -12.63
CA VAL A 17 6.80 -5.81 -12.42
C VAL A 17 7.12 -4.46 -13.05
N ALA A 18 8.36 -3.98 -12.92
CA ALA A 18 8.80 -2.71 -13.50
C ALA A 18 8.67 -2.68 -15.03
N LEU A 19 8.93 -3.79 -15.72
CA LEU A 19 8.71 -3.91 -17.16
C LEU A 19 7.22 -3.77 -17.53
N PHE A 20 6.32 -4.35 -16.73
CA PHE A 20 4.87 -4.15 -16.90
C PHE A 20 4.42 -2.72 -16.55
N TRP A 21 5.20 -2.01 -15.72
CA TRP A 21 4.91 -0.65 -15.26
C TRP A 21 5.51 0.45 -16.13
N LEU A 22 6.47 0.13 -17.00
CA LEU A 22 7.20 1.11 -17.83
C LEU A 22 6.28 1.96 -18.72
N PRO A 23 5.29 1.39 -19.46
CA PRO A 23 4.37 2.20 -20.27
C PRO A 23 3.50 3.13 -19.43
N VAL A 24 3.14 2.68 -18.22
CA VAL A 24 2.34 3.44 -17.26
C VAL A 24 3.13 4.62 -16.70
N LEU A 25 4.41 4.41 -16.36
CA LEU A 25 5.30 5.46 -15.87
C LEU A 25 5.50 6.59 -16.88
N VAL A 26 5.59 6.24 -18.17
CA VAL A 26 5.68 7.24 -19.24
C VAL A 26 4.39 8.07 -19.28
N ILE A 27 3.22 7.44 -19.27
CA ILE A 27 1.93 8.15 -19.32
C ILE A 27 1.72 9.03 -18.08
N VAL A 28 2.09 8.53 -16.89
CA VAL A 28 1.93 9.26 -15.62
C VAL A 28 2.95 10.39 -15.52
N GLY A 29 4.21 10.16 -15.88
CA GLY A 29 5.24 11.19 -15.87
C GLY A 29 4.92 12.36 -16.80
N TYR A 30 4.41 12.06 -18.01
CA TYR A 30 3.93 13.09 -18.93
C TYR A 30 2.64 13.77 -18.44
N GLY A 31 1.68 13.00 -17.92
CA GLY A 31 0.40 13.53 -17.43
C GLY A 31 0.54 14.42 -16.19
N VAL A 32 1.41 14.06 -15.25
CA VAL A 32 1.69 14.85 -14.04
C VAL A 32 2.37 16.16 -14.42
N ARG A 33 3.36 16.14 -15.32
CA ARG A 33 4.01 17.37 -15.79
C ARG A 33 3.02 18.31 -16.49
N PHE A 34 2.13 17.75 -17.33
CA PHE A 34 1.10 18.52 -18.02
C PHE A 34 0.06 19.12 -17.06
N LEU A 35 -0.35 18.39 -16.01
CA LEU A 35 -1.25 18.89 -14.97
C LEU A 35 -0.59 20.00 -14.13
N PHE A 36 0.69 19.84 -13.78
CA PHE A 36 1.45 20.88 -13.09
C PHE A 36 1.57 22.15 -13.92
N ASP A 37 1.85 22.04 -15.23
CA ASP A 37 2.00 23.20 -16.11
C ASP A 37 0.68 23.95 -16.35
N ILE A 38 -0.47 23.26 -16.40
CA ILE A 38 -1.79 23.89 -16.63
C ILE A 38 -2.32 24.62 -15.39
N PHE A 39 -2.09 24.06 -14.20
CA PHE A 39 -2.71 24.54 -12.97
C PHE A 39 -1.76 25.31 -12.04
N GLN A 40 -0.62 25.80 -12.56
CA GLN A 40 0.31 26.65 -11.79
C GLN A 40 -0.39 27.88 -11.16
N ASN A 41 -1.48 28.35 -11.79
CA ASN A 41 -2.19 29.57 -11.40
C ASN A 41 -3.42 29.32 -10.49
N GLU A 42 -3.86 28.07 -10.30
CA GLU A 42 -5.03 27.73 -9.48
C GLU A 42 -4.76 26.54 -8.54
N PRO A 43 -4.10 26.76 -7.40
CA PRO A 43 -3.62 25.69 -6.52
C PRO A 43 -4.75 24.90 -5.84
N ILE A 44 -5.91 25.53 -5.64
CA ILE A 44 -7.10 24.86 -5.08
C ILE A 44 -7.71 23.90 -6.10
N ALA A 45 -7.79 24.32 -7.36
CA ALA A 45 -8.23 23.47 -8.47
C ALA A 45 -7.22 22.35 -8.72
N LEU A 46 -5.92 22.65 -8.69
CA LEU A 46 -4.83 21.66 -8.76
C LEU A 46 -4.99 20.58 -7.68
N GLY A 47 -5.19 20.99 -6.41
CA GLY A 47 -5.37 20.07 -5.29
C GLY A 47 -6.59 19.16 -5.45
N MET A 48 -7.74 19.71 -5.86
CA MET A 48 -8.93 18.93 -6.14
C MET A 48 -8.76 17.98 -7.34
N VAL A 49 -8.12 18.44 -8.41
CA VAL A 49 -7.81 17.61 -9.59
C VAL A 49 -6.83 16.50 -9.22
N ILE A 50 -5.82 16.74 -8.38
CA ILE A 50 -4.92 15.70 -7.89
C ILE A 50 -5.70 14.65 -7.11
N VAL A 51 -6.52 15.06 -6.13
CA VAL A 51 -7.27 14.10 -5.30
C VAL A 51 -8.31 13.32 -6.10
N LEU A 52 -9.03 13.96 -7.02
CA LEU A 52 -10.10 13.33 -7.80
C LEU A 52 -9.59 12.54 -9.01
N SER A 53 -8.45 12.92 -9.59
CA SER A 53 -7.94 12.32 -10.84
C SER A 53 -6.73 11.41 -10.58
N VAL A 54 -5.78 11.84 -9.76
CA VAL A 54 -4.53 11.09 -9.55
C VAL A 54 -4.78 9.89 -8.65
N GLN A 55 -5.65 9.99 -7.64
CA GLN A 55 -5.92 8.88 -6.73
C GLN A 55 -6.49 7.64 -7.43
N PRO A 56 -7.56 7.72 -8.27
CA PRO A 56 -8.07 6.55 -8.99
C PRO A 56 -7.07 5.99 -9.99
N ILE A 57 -6.27 6.87 -10.63
CA ILE A 57 -5.18 6.46 -11.52
C ILE A 57 -4.17 5.65 -10.71
N LEU A 58 -3.66 6.14 -9.59
CA LEU A 58 -2.68 5.42 -8.74
C LEU A 58 -3.21 4.06 -8.27
N VAL A 59 -4.50 3.96 -7.91
CA VAL A 59 -5.13 2.66 -7.58
C VAL A 59 -5.13 1.72 -8.78
N LEU A 60 -5.51 2.22 -9.96
CA LEU A 60 -5.44 1.46 -11.20
C LEU A 60 -4.02 0.96 -11.48
N LEU A 61 -3.01 1.81 -11.29
CA LEU A 61 -1.60 1.44 -11.50
C LEU A 61 -1.14 0.37 -10.51
N ALA A 62 -1.55 0.48 -9.24
CA ALA A 62 -1.23 -0.50 -8.22
C ALA A 62 -1.85 -1.86 -8.54
N VAL A 63 -3.10 -1.88 -9.02
CA VAL A 63 -3.76 -3.11 -9.48
C VAL A 63 -2.97 -3.73 -10.64
N PHE A 64 -2.58 -2.94 -11.65
CA PHE A 64 -1.77 -3.44 -12.77
C PHE A 64 -0.40 -3.97 -12.32
N ALA A 65 0.27 -3.29 -11.39
CA ALA A 65 1.57 -3.73 -10.87
C ALA A 65 1.47 -5.09 -10.16
N ILE A 66 0.52 -5.21 -9.22
CA ILE A 66 0.31 -6.44 -8.45
C ILE A 66 -0.07 -7.59 -9.38
N ARG A 67 -0.87 -7.28 -10.40
CA ARG A 67 -1.23 -8.23 -11.45
C ARG A 67 -0.07 -8.69 -12.30
N GLY A 68 0.81 -7.78 -12.73
CA GLY A 68 2.05 -8.14 -13.41
C GLY A 68 2.86 -9.13 -12.58
N GLY A 69 2.94 -8.90 -11.26
CA GLY A 69 3.57 -9.82 -10.30
C GLY A 69 2.89 -11.19 -10.24
N MET A 70 1.56 -11.22 -10.14
CA MET A 70 0.80 -12.49 -10.11
C MET A 70 0.90 -13.28 -11.41
N MET A 71 0.96 -12.60 -12.57
CA MET A 71 1.15 -13.24 -13.87
C MET A 71 2.56 -13.81 -14.01
N ALA A 72 3.58 -13.08 -13.55
CA ALA A 72 4.96 -13.56 -13.51
C ALA A 72 5.13 -14.78 -12.59
N LEU A 73 4.40 -14.82 -11.46
CA LEU A 73 4.33 -15.98 -10.57
C LEU A 73 3.42 -17.11 -11.09
N LYS A 74 2.78 -16.95 -12.25
CA LYS A 74 1.81 -17.90 -12.85
C LYS A 74 0.62 -18.23 -11.93
N VAL A 75 0.26 -17.32 -11.03
CA VAL A 75 -0.85 -17.48 -10.07
C VAL A 75 -2.20 -17.17 -10.74
N THR A 76 -2.23 -16.16 -11.62
CA THR A 76 -3.42 -15.74 -12.35
C THR A 76 -3.14 -15.59 -13.85
N ARG A 77 -4.19 -15.65 -14.68
CA ARG A 77 -4.12 -15.46 -16.13
C ARG A 77 -4.21 -13.97 -16.51
N GLY A 78 -4.29 -13.68 -17.81
CA GLY A 78 -4.40 -12.33 -18.39
C GLY A 78 -5.52 -11.45 -17.82
N THR A 79 -5.49 -10.16 -18.16
CA THR A 79 -6.38 -9.14 -17.60
C THR A 79 -7.67 -9.00 -18.37
N ASP A 80 -8.82 -9.12 -17.68
CA ASP A 80 -10.12 -8.76 -18.23
C ASP A 80 -10.44 -7.30 -17.89
N LEU A 81 -10.44 -6.45 -18.91
CA LEU A 81 -10.67 -5.01 -18.79
C LEU A 81 -12.07 -4.68 -18.24
N ASN A 82 -13.07 -5.51 -18.52
CA ASN A 82 -14.45 -5.28 -18.06
C ASN A 82 -14.55 -5.41 -16.53
N SER A 83 -13.77 -6.31 -15.95
CA SER A 83 -13.74 -6.54 -14.51
C SER A 83 -12.86 -5.55 -13.75
N LEU A 84 -11.95 -4.85 -14.44
CA LEU A 84 -10.96 -3.95 -13.85
C LEU A 84 -11.61 -2.76 -13.14
N ALA A 85 -12.58 -2.11 -13.77
CA ALA A 85 -13.29 -0.96 -13.19
C ALA A 85 -14.02 -1.34 -11.89
N VAL A 86 -14.62 -2.52 -11.85
CA VAL A 86 -15.31 -3.05 -10.65
C VAL A 86 -14.32 -3.31 -9.51
N VAL A 87 -13.15 -3.86 -9.83
CA VAL A 87 -12.08 -4.11 -8.85
C VAL A 87 -11.51 -2.80 -8.29
N VAL A 88 -11.20 -1.84 -9.18
CA VAL A 88 -10.72 -0.51 -8.78
C VAL A 88 -11.74 0.17 -7.87
N PHE A 89 -13.03 0.17 -8.24
CA PHE A 89 -14.07 0.75 -7.40
C PHE A 89 -14.14 0.11 -6.01
N ARG A 90 -14.02 -1.22 -5.92
CA ARG A 90 -14.02 -1.93 -4.62
C ARG A 90 -12.81 -1.59 -3.77
N ILE A 91 -11.62 -1.56 -4.36
CA ILE A 91 -10.39 -1.17 -3.66
C ILE A 91 -10.51 0.28 -3.16
N SER A 92 -10.96 1.20 -4.02
CA SER A 92 -11.17 2.60 -3.68
C SER A 92 -12.24 2.82 -2.61
N ARG A 93 -13.28 1.97 -2.54
CA ARG A 93 -14.37 2.10 -1.56
C ARG A 93 -14.05 1.49 -0.20
N PHE A 94 -13.25 0.43 -0.14
CA PHE A 94 -13.03 -0.34 1.09
C PHE A 94 -11.58 -0.32 1.57
N ASN A 95 -10.64 -0.72 0.72
CA ASN A 95 -9.24 -0.85 1.11
C ASN A 95 -8.57 0.51 1.26
N LEU A 96 -8.87 1.46 0.37
CA LEU A 96 -8.26 2.78 0.39
C LEU A 96 -8.67 3.61 1.62
N PRO A 97 -9.95 3.70 2.01
CA PRO A 97 -10.35 4.40 3.24
C PRO A 97 -9.76 3.75 4.49
N LEU A 98 -9.61 2.42 4.51
CA LEU A 98 -8.99 1.72 5.64
C LEU A 98 -7.48 2.01 5.72
N MET A 99 -6.77 1.99 4.58
CA MET A 99 -5.37 2.43 4.53
C MET A 99 -5.21 3.86 5.01
N TRP A 100 -6.11 4.76 4.59
CA TRP A 100 -6.11 6.16 5.03
C TRP A 100 -6.36 6.26 6.52
N GLY A 101 -7.36 5.57 7.06
CA GLY A 101 -7.65 5.56 8.49
C GLY A 101 -6.43 5.16 9.32
N VAL A 102 -5.75 4.06 8.94
CA VAL A 102 -4.52 3.62 9.62
C VAL A 102 -3.40 4.65 9.47
N THR A 103 -3.17 5.16 8.26
CA THR A 103 -2.10 6.12 7.99
C THR A 103 -2.30 7.44 8.74
N ILE A 104 -3.53 7.95 8.76
CA ILE A 104 -3.92 9.17 9.48
C ILE A 104 -3.75 8.98 10.99
N LEU A 105 -4.19 7.84 11.54
CA LEU A 105 -4.03 7.56 12.97
C LEU A 105 -2.57 7.61 13.41
N PHE A 106 -1.67 6.95 12.67
CA PHE A 106 -0.24 6.96 12.96
C PHE A 106 0.41 8.30 12.67
N GLY A 107 0.08 8.93 11.54
CA GLY A 107 0.61 10.22 11.11
C GLY A 107 0.24 11.35 12.09
N LEU A 108 -1.03 11.42 12.51
CA LEU A 108 -1.47 12.40 13.50
C LEU A 108 -0.85 12.13 14.87
N ALA A 109 -0.83 10.88 15.34
CA ALA A 109 -0.24 10.55 16.65
C ALA A 109 1.24 10.94 16.73
N THR A 110 2.01 10.64 15.68
CA THR A 110 3.43 10.99 15.59
C THR A 110 3.66 12.49 15.42
N THR A 111 2.85 13.17 14.61
CA THR A 111 2.91 14.62 14.43
C THR A 111 2.61 15.34 15.76
N ILE A 112 1.55 14.95 16.47
CA ILE A 112 1.18 15.53 17.76
C ILE A 112 2.28 15.31 18.79
N THR A 113 2.81 14.09 18.91
CA THR A 113 3.87 13.78 19.87
C THR A 113 5.17 14.51 19.53
N GLY A 114 5.56 14.55 18.25
CA GLY A 114 6.78 15.21 17.81
C GLY A 114 6.74 16.73 18.02
N LEU A 115 5.62 17.38 17.68
CA LEU A 115 5.44 18.81 17.94
C LEU A 115 5.44 19.15 19.44
N ARG A 116 4.88 18.27 20.29
CA ARG A 116 4.93 18.44 21.76
C ARG A 116 6.34 18.30 22.34
N LEU A 117 7.15 17.38 21.80
CA LEU A 117 8.52 17.14 22.28
C LEU A 117 9.48 18.27 21.90
N LEU A 118 9.24 18.93 20.78
CA LEU A 118 10.14 19.97 20.26
C LEU A 118 9.85 21.39 20.74
N ASN A 119 8.75 21.62 21.48
CA ASN A 119 8.32 22.96 21.88
C ASN A 119 8.32 23.94 20.68
N SER A 120 7.91 23.43 19.51
CA SER A 120 8.26 24.02 18.21
C SER A 120 7.58 25.38 17.98
N ASP A 121 8.34 26.35 17.48
CA ASP A 121 7.85 27.64 16.99
C ASP A 121 6.72 27.50 15.96
N PHE A 122 6.65 26.37 15.24
CA PHE A 122 5.54 26.00 14.35
C PHE A 122 4.17 26.04 15.04
N ILE A 123 4.05 25.65 16.31
CA ILE A 123 2.77 25.74 17.05
C ILE A 123 2.40 27.20 17.28
N ALA A 124 3.38 28.04 17.60
CA ALA A 124 3.17 29.46 17.83
C ALA A 124 2.81 30.20 16.53
N GLU A 125 3.46 29.87 15.41
CA GLU A 125 3.13 30.38 14.08
C GLU A 125 1.77 29.89 13.59
N PHE A 126 1.43 28.61 13.78
CA PHE A 126 0.11 28.07 13.47
C PHE A 126 -1.00 28.71 14.32
N GLN A 127 -0.75 28.99 15.60
CA GLN A 127 -1.69 29.69 16.48
C GLN A 127 -1.86 31.15 16.06
N ARG A 128 -0.77 31.87 15.76
CA ARG A 128 -0.85 33.24 15.21
C ARG A 128 -1.60 33.29 13.88
N ALA A 129 -1.36 32.34 12.98
CA ALA A 129 -2.06 32.23 11.71
C ALA A 129 -3.58 32.01 11.87
N LYS A 130 -3.96 31.22 12.87
CA LYS A 130 -5.35 30.96 13.22
C LYS A 130 -6.03 32.20 13.79
N GLU A 131 -5.32 33.01 14.56
CA GLU A 131 -5.84 34.25 15.17
C GLU A 131 -6.02 35.40 14.16
N VAL A 132 -5.25 35.42 13.08
CA VAL A 132 -5.25 36.51 12.08
C VAL A 132 -6.22 36.26 10.91
N GLU A 133 -6.98 35.16 10.90
CA GLU A 133 -7.75 34.68 9.71
C GLU A 133 -6.89 34.53 8.43
N SER A 134 -5.55 34.60 8.54
CA SER A 134 -4.61 34.54 7.40
C SER A 134 -4.45 33.14 6.79
N MET A 135 -5.12 32.14 7.37
CA MET A 135 -5.26 30.79 6.79
C MET A 135 -5.96 30.79 5.42
N ARG A 136 -6.52 31.93 4.97
CA ARG A 136 -7.04 32.11 3.61
C ARG A 136 -5.99 32.58 2.61
N ASP A 137 -4.82 33.04 3.07
CA ASP A 137 -3.71 33.44 2.20
C ASP A 137 -2.89 32.21 1.80
N ILE A 138 -2.90 31.90 0.51
CA ILE A 138 -2.26 30.72 -0.07
C ILE A 138 -0.73 30.80 0.06
N ALA A 139 -0.14 31.99 -0.05
CA ALA A 139 1.30 32.16 0.06
C ALA A 139 1.77 31.79 1.47
N PHE A 140 1.05 32.30 2.47
CA PHE A 140 1.30 31.96 3.87
C PHE A 140 1.11 30.47 4.17
N LEU A 141 0.11 29.83 3.55
CA LEU A 141 -0.16 28.40 3.73
C LEU A 141 0.93 27.52 3.10
N ILE A 142 1.46 27.92 1.95
CA ILE A 142 2.59 27.25 1.28
C ILE A 142 3.86 27.40 2.11
N ASP A 143 4.16 28.59 2.63
CA ASP A 143 5.32 28.82 3.50
C ASP A 143 5.21 28.01 4.80
N LEU A 144 4.04 27.97 5.42
CA LEU A 144 3.78 27.20 6.63
C LEU A 144 3.93 25.69 6.41
N ILE A 145 3.44 25.15 5.28
CA ILE A 145 3.68 23.76 4.89
C ILE A 145 5.18 23.56 4.62
N GLY A 146 5.82 24.52 3.97
CA GLY A 146 7.23 24.49 3.63
C GLY A 146 8.15 24.36 4.85
N GLN A 147 7.78 24.99 5.97
CA GLN A 147 8.46 24.91 7.26
C GLN A 147 8.21 23.60 8.01
N PHE A 148 7.38 22.70 7.48
CA PHE A 148 7.06 21.44 8.16
C PHE A 148 8.32 20.57 8.31
N PRO A 149 8.66 20.11 9.54
CA PRO A 149 9.86 19.32 9.76
C PRO A 149 9.80 17.98 9.02
N VAL A 150 10.82 17.69 8.21
CA VAL A 150 10.86 16.49 7.36
C VAL A 150 10.81 15.22 8.20
N PHE A 151 11.46 15.20 9.37
CA PHE A 151 11.50 14.00 10.21
C PHE A 151 10.09 13.55 10.68
N LEU A 152 9.12 14.46 10.81
CA LEU A 152 7.74 14.14 11.19
C LEU A 152 7.00 13.34 10.12
N ILE A 153 7.46 13.42 8.85
CA ILE A 153 6.94 12.60 7.74
C ILE A 153 7.18 11.11 8.01
N GLY A 154 8.21 10.77 8.79
CA GLY A 154 8.53 9.38 9.15
C GLY A 154 7.36 8.66 9.81
N GLY A 155 6.55 9.35 10.61
CA GLY A 155 5.38 8.78 11.24
C GLY A 155 4.23 8.47 10.27
N TRP A 156 4.05 9.31 9.25
CA TRP A 156 3.13 9.06 8.14
C TRP A 156 3.59 7.89 7.27
N LEU A 157 4.89 7.80 7.00
CA LEU A 157 5.49 6.68 6.27
C LEU A 157 5.37 5.36 7.05
N LEU A 158 5.56 5.40 8.38
CA LEU A 158 5.36 4.25 9.25
C LEU A 158 3.90 3.78 9.23
N GLY A 159 2.95 4.72 9.35
CA GLY A 159 1.52 4.43 9.19
C GLY A 159 1.19 3.78 7.86
N SER A 160 1.79 4.28 6.78
CA SER A 160 1.65 3.71 5.43
C SER A 160 2.22 2.28 5.34
N CYS A 161 3.36 2.02 5.99
CA CYS A 161 3.97 0.68 6.06
C CYS A 161 3.08 -0.32 6.81
N VAL A 162 2.47 0.10 7.93
CA VAL A 162 1.52 -0.71 8.70
C VAL A 162 0.26 -0.98 7.89
N ALA A 163 -0.29 0.06 7.24
CA ALA A 163 -1.47 -0.06 6.38
C ALA A 163 -1.21 -1.05 5.23
N PHE A 164 -0.05 -0.95 4.57
CA PHE A 164 0.36 -1.87 3.52
C PHE A 164 0.52 -3.29 4.04
N ALA A 165 1.14 -3.50 5.20
CA ALA A 165 1.32 -4.84 5.78
C ALA A 165 -0.01 -5.50 6.15
N LEU A 166 -1.00 -4.72 6.62
CA LEU A 166 -2.33 -5.21 6.94
C LEU A 166 -3.14 -5.55 5.67
N LEU A 167 -3.11 -4.68 4.66
CA LEU A 167 -4.03 -4.73 3.54
C LEU A 167 -3.43 -5.24 2.23
N GLY A 168 -2.12 -5.38 2.12
CA GLY A 168 -1.42 -5.74 0.89
C GLY A 168 -1.95 -7.02 0.25
N VAL A 169 -2.15 -8.09 1.05
CA VAL A 169 -2.72 -9.34 0.54
C VAL A 169 -4.18 -9.22 0.13
N SER A 170 -4.97 -8.43 0.87
CA SER A 170 -6.38 -8.18 0.54
C SER A 170 -6.51 -7.40 -0.78
N ILE A 171 -5.66 -6.39 -1.01
CA ILE A 171 -5.58 -5.64 -2.26
C ILE A 171 -5.15 -6.57 -3.40
N ALA A 172 -4.17 -7.45 -3.17
CA ALA A 172 -3.75 -8.44 -4.15
C ALA A 172 -4.86 -9.46 -4.49
N ALA A 173 -5.64 -9.89 -3.49
CA ALA A 173 -6.78 -10.78 -3.69
C ALA A 173 -7.90 -10.11 -4.49
N GLN A 174 -8.18 -8.82 -4.27
CA GLN A 174 -9.10 -8.07 -5.12
C GLN A 174 -8.54 -7.88 -6.53
N SER A 175 -7.25 -7.61 -6.67
CA SER A 175 -6.57 -7.50 -7.96
C SER A 175 -6.62 -8.80 -8.77
N ALA A 176 -6.57 -9.96 -8.10
CA ALA A 176 -6.69 -11.27 -8.73
C ALA A 176 -8.07 -11.49 -9.37
N ARG A 177 -9.12 -10.82 -8.89
CA ARG A 177 -10.48 -10.89 -9.45
C ARG A 177 -10.62 -10.19 -10.79
N ALA A 178 -9.63 -9.42 -11.21
CA ALA A 178 -9.63 -8.86 -12.55
C ALA A 178 -9.15 -9.89 -13.62
N ALA A 179 -8.71 -11.08 -13.22
CA ALA A 179 -8.14 -12.06 -14.12
C ALA A 179 -9.18 -12.82 -14.95
N VAL A 180 -8.78 -13.27 -16.15
CA VAL A 180 -9.57 -14.18 -16.98
C VAL A 180 -9.75 -15.51 -16.22
N LYS A 181 -10.97 -15.73 -15.70
CA LYS A 181 -11.36 -16.73 -14.67
C LYS A 181 -10.97 -16.30 -13.24
N PRO A 182 -11.74 -15.39 -12.64
CA PRO A 182 -11.37 -14.81 -11.36
C PRO A 182 -11.57 -15.80 -10.20
N PRO A 183 -10.63 -15.86 -9.24
CA PRO A 183 -10.85 -16.57 -7.99
C PRO A 183 -11.90 -15.82 -7.15
N ASN A 184 -12.74 -16.56 -6.42
CA ASN A 184 -13.85 -15.97 -5.68
C ASN A 184 -13.42 -15.63 -4.24
N HIS A 185 -12.71 -14.52 -4.07
CA HIS A 185 -12.27 -14.02 -2.77
C HIS A 185 -13.12 -12.84 -2.28
N HIS A 186 -13.47 -12.85 -0.99
CA HIS A 186 -14.08 -11.71 -0.30
C HIS A 186 -13.07 -10.56 -0.12
N SER A 187 -13.56 -9.33 0.10
CA SER A 187 -12.71 -8.13 0.26
C SER A 187 -11.69 -8.25 1.38
N ILE A 188 -12.00 -8.96 2.46
CA ILE A 188 -11.16 -9.08 3.66
C ILE A 188 -10.25 -10.32 3.59
N TRP A 189 -10.32 -11.11 2.51
CA TRP A 189 -9.56 -12.36 2.42
C TRP A 189 -8.05 -12.11 2.51
N GLY A 190 -7.38 -12.87 3.39
CA GLY A 190 -5.95 -12.77 3.60
C GLY A 190 -5.49 -11.47 4.27
N MET A 191 -6.38 -10.63 4.80
CA MET A 191 -5.99 -9.44 5.57
C MET A 191 -5.05 -9.86 6.71
N ALA A 192 -3.94 -9.13 6.88
CA ALA A 192 -2.86 -9.42 7.81
C ALA A 192 -2.17 -10.80 7.62
N SER A 193 -2.51 -11.58 6.59
CA SER A 193 -1.71 -12.75 6.23
C SER A 193 -0.35 -12.28 5.71
N GLU A 194 0.71 -12.96 6.14
CA GLU A 194 2.10 -12.57 5.83
C GLU A 194 2.46 -11.14 6.31
N PHE A 195 1.76 -10.61 7.34
CA PHE A 195 1.99 -9.26 7.88
C PHE A 195 3.47 -8.97 8.15
N VAL A 196 4.16 -9.88 8.85
CA VAL A 196 5.57 -9.69 9.21
C VAL A 196 6.44 -9.54 7.96
N ASN A 197 6.22 -10.36 6.94
CA ASN A 197 7.01 -10.30 5.70
C ASN A 197 6.75 -9.00 4.92
N LEU A 198 5.49 -8.57 4.83
CA LEU A 198 5.14 -7.31 4.17
C LEU A 198 5.60 -6.08 4.97
N PHE A 199 5.55 -6.15 6.30
CA PHE A 199 5.97 -5.07 7.18
C PHE A 199 7.48 -4.89 7.15
N ILE A 200 8.27 -5.96 7.27
CA ILE A 200 9.73 -5.84 7.18
C ILE A 200 10.14 -5.40 5.77
N LEU A 201 9.46 -5.87 4.72
CA LEU A 201 9.68 -5.39 3.36
C LEU A 201 9.44 -3.88 3.23
N SER A 202 8.31 -3.37 3.74
CA SER A 202 8.00 -1.93 3.66
C SER A 202 8.92 -1.08 4.54
N LEU A 203 9.32 -1.56 5.71
CA LEU A 203 10.35 -0.90 6.52
C LEU A 203 11.69 -0.82 5.78
N ALA A 204 12.13 -1.91 5.15
CA ALA A 204 13.39 -1.95 4.44
C ALA A 204 13.42 -1.05 3.20
N LEU A 205 12.29 -0.94 2.50
CA LEU A 205 12.19 -0.16 1.26
C LEU A 205 11.81 1.31 1.47
N ILE A 206 11.15 1.66 2.58
CA ILE A 206 10.64 3.01 2.81
C ILE A 206 11.31 3.66 4.01
N ILE A 207 11.20 3.03 5.19
CA ILE A 207 11.63 3.65 6.45
C ILE A 207 13.16 3.72 6.56
N ILE A 208 13.89 2.65 6.23
CA ILE A 208 15.36 2.65 6.35
C ILE A 208 16.00 3.70 5.42
N PRO A 209 15.65 3.79 4.12
CA PRO A 209 16.14 4.86 3.26
C PRO A 209 15.71 6.24 3.72
N PHE A 210 14.50 6.39 4.24
CA PHE A 210 14.02 7.65 4.79
C PHE A 210 14.85 8.10 5.99
N ILE A 211 15.11 7.20 6.94
CA ILE A 211 15.97 7.49 8.10
C ILE A 211 17.37 7.91 7.63
N ALA A 212 17.95 7.17 6.67
CA ALA A 212 19.25 7.53 6.09
C ALA A 212 19.24 8.91 5.42
N ALA A 213 18.16 9.25 4.70
CA ALA A 213 17.98 10.55 4.08
C ALA A 213 17.86 11.68 5.12
N VAL A 214 17.10 11.47 6.19
CA VAL A 214 16.99 12.44 7.30
C VAL A 214 18.35 12.66 7.98
N PHE A 215 19.12 11.59 8.23
CA PHE A 215 20.46 11.74 8.77
C PHE A 215 21.43 12.47 7.83
N ALA A 216 21.28 12.30 6.52
CA ALA A 216 22.10 12.98 5.52
C ALA A 216 21.72 14.46 5.34
N LEU A 217 20.44 14.80 5.45
CA LEU A 217 19.91 16.16 5.31
C LEU A 217 20.00 16.98 6.60
N GLY A 218 20.03 16.31 7.76
CA GLY A 218 19.92 16.93 9.07
C GLY A 218 18.48 16.90 9.60
N THR A 219 18.34 16.85 10.93
CA THR A 219 17.03 16.80 11.61
C THR A 219 16.22 18.09 11.49
N ASP A 220 16.91 19.18 11.17
CA ASP A 220 16.35 20.52 11.08
C ASP A 220 15.85 20.83 9.66
N ALA A 221 15.98 19.87 8.74
CA ALA A 221 15.53 20.01 7.36
C ALA A 221 14.00 20.16 7.30
N THR A 222 13.59 21.12 6.48
CA THR A 222 12.20 21.48 6.20
C THR A 222 11.77 20.97 4.82
N LEU A 223 10.47 20.97 4.53
CA LEU A 223 9.96 20.55 3.22
C LEU A 223 10.50 21.41 2.06
N ILE A 224 10.84 22.69 2.30
CA ILE A 224 11.47 23.56 1.30
C ILE A 224 12.87 23.08 0.93
N ASP A 225 13.62 22.53 1.89
CA ASP A 225 14.96 22.00 1.63
C ASP A 225 14.91 20.77 0.69
N LEU A 226 13.78 20.05 0.67
CA LEU A 226 13.56 18.95 -0.27
C LEU A 226 13.22 19.43 -1.69
N THR A 227 12.58 20.60 -1.85
CA THR A 227 12.22 21.14 -3.18
C THR A 227 13.39 21.82 -3.87
N THR A 228 14.45 22.14 -3.12
CA THR A 228 15.70 22.73 -3.63
C THR A 228 16.79 21.70 -3.95
N LEU A 229 16.49 20.39 -3.80
CA LEU A 229 17.42 19.32 -4.11
C LEU A 229 17.94 19.39 -5.55
N GLY A 230 19.24 19.15 -5.72
CA GLY A 230 19.86 19.12 -7.04
C GLY A 230 19.20 18.09 -7.97
N PRO A 231 19.15 18.33 -9.29
CA PRO A 231 18.41 17.49 -10.25
C PRO A 231 18.79 16.00 -10.18
N VAL A 232 20.06 15.69 -9.94
CA VAL A 232 20.55 14.30 -9.82
C VAL A 232 19.90 13.59 -8.62
N VAL A 233 19.79 14.26 -7.48
CA VAL A 233 19.18 13.70 -6.26
C VAL A 233 17.68 13.55 -6.45
N PHE A 234 17.03 14.55 -7.06
CA PHE A 234 15.60 14.53 -7.36
C PHE A 234 15.21 13.36 -8.27
N TYR A 235 15.87 13.21 -9.43
CA TYR A 235 15.60 12.10 -10.35
C TYR A 235 16.00 10.74 -9.75
N GLY A 236 17.06 10.69 -8.94
CA GLY A 236 17.43 9.50 -8.18
C GLY A 236 16.33 9.07 -7.20
N ALA A 237 15.76 10.01 -6.44
CA ALA A 237 14.66 9.77 -5.51
C ALA A 237 13.39 9.31 -6.23
N LEU A 238 13.05 9.93 -7.36
CA LEU A 238 11.92 9.49 -8.20
C LEU A 238 12.12 8.08 -8.76
N GLY A 239 13.33 7.76 -9.25
CA GLY A 239 13.67 6.43 -9.73
C GLY A 239 13.58 5.38 -8.64
N TYR A 240 14.13 5.68 -7.45
CA TYR A 240 14.02 4.83 -6.28
C TYR A 240 12.57 4.62 -5.84
N GLY A 241 11.79 5.70 -5.70
CA GLY A 241 10.39 5.64 -5.28
C GLY A 241 9.54 4.80 -6.23
N THR A 242 9.78 4.95 -7.53
CA THR A 242 9.15 4.13 -8.58
C THR A 242 9.48 2.65 -8.41
N TRP A 243 10.77 2.32 -8.23
CA TRP A 243 11.20 0.95 -8.01
C TRP A 243 10.64 0.36 -6.70
N ALA A 244 10.60 1.15 -5.62
CA ALA A 244 10.06 0.75 -4.33
C ALA A 244 8.57 0.38 -4.44
N ILE A 245 7.78 1.14 -5.21
CA ILE A 245 6.37 0.80 -5.49
C ILE A 245 6.28 -0.55 -6.23
N CYS A 246 7.12 -0.78 -7.23
CA CYS A 246 7.16 -2.06 -7.94
C CYS A 246 7.54 -3.23 -7.01
N ALA A 247 8.49 -3.02 -6.11
CA ALA A 247 8.92 -4.02 -5.13
C ALA A 247 7.84 -4.32 -4.07
N LEU A 248 7.09 -3.31 -3.62
CA LEU A 248 5.93 -3.51 -2.74
C LEU A 248 4.80 -4.26 -3.46
N ALA A 249 4.50 -3.91 -4.72
CA ALA A 249 3.51 -4.62 -5.51
C ALA A 249 3.89 -6.10 -5.74
N ALA A 250 5.16 -6.36 -6.03
CA ALA A 250 5.73 -7.70 -6.10
C ALA A 250 5.59 -8.45 -4.77
N GLY A 251 5.88 -7.79 -3.64
CA GLY A 251 5.69 -8.35 -2.30
C GLY A 251 4.24 -8.72 -2.00
N ALA A 252 3.28 -7.85 -2.34
CA ALA A 252 1.86 -8.13 -2.18
C ALA A 252 1.40 -9.33 -3.04
N ALA A 253 1.88 -9.43 -4.29
CA ALA A 253 1.61 -10.56 -5.16
C ALA A 253 2.19 -11.88 -4.62
N LEU A 254 3.43 -11.85 -4.12
CA LEU A 254 4.09 -13.02 -3.53
C LEU A 254 3.39 -13.46 -2.24
N ALA A 255 3.05 -12.52 -1.36
CA ALA A 255 2.31 -12.80 -0.13
C ALA A 255 0.94 -13.42 -0.43
N TYR A 256 0.23 -12.92 -1.44
CA TYR A 256 -1.01 -13.53 -1.93
C TYR A 256 -0.83 -14.99 -2.38
N SER A 257 0.24 -15.27 -3.14
CA SER A 257 0.57 -16.64 -3.56
C SER A 257 0.80 -17.59 -2.38
N LEU A 258 1.55 -17.13 -1.36
CA LEU A 258 1.84 -17.92 -0.16
C LEU A 258 0.57 -18.20 0.65
N THR A 259 -0.30 -17.19 0.79
CA THR A 259 -1.59 -17.34 1.47
C THR A 259 -2.49 -18.33 0.73
N LEU A 260 -2.49 -18.31 -0.61
CA LEU A 260 -3.22 -19.31 -1.42
C LEU A 260 -2.70 -20.72 -1.18
N GLU A 261 -1.38 -20.92 -1.21
CA GLU A 261 -0.76 -22.23 -0.96
C GLU A 261 -1.06 -22.74 0.45
N SER A 262 -0.92 -21.88 1.46
CA SER A 262 -1.27 -22.20 2.85
C SER A 262 -2.74 -22.59 3.00
N THR A 263 -3.65 -21.85 2.36
CA THR A 263 -5.08 -22.15 2.39
C THR A 263 -5.38 -23.50 1.73
N LYS A 264 -4.75 -23.80 0.59
CA LYS A 264 -4.92 -25.09 -0.10
C LYS A 264 -4.40 -26.26 0.74
N ARG A 265 -3.23 -26.11 1.37
CA ARG A 265 -2.67 -27.13 2.28
C ARG A 265 -3.59 -27.41 3.45
N LYS A 266 -4.06 -26.36 4.15
CA LYS A 266 -5.02 -26.51 5.26
C LYS A 266 -6.33 -27.17 4.81
N HIS A 267 -6.83 -26.82 3.63
CA HIS A 267 -8.03 -27.45 3.10
C HIS A 267 -7.80 -28.94 2.81
N GLN A 268 -6.65 -29.29 2.22
CA GLN A 268 -6.28 -30.68 1.98
C GLN A 268 -6.10 -31.45 3.30
N GLU A 269 -5.43 -30.88 4.30
CA GLU A 269 -5.29 -31.48 5.64
C GLU A 269 -6.65 -31.76 6.29
N ILE A 270 -7.62 -30.84 6.15
CA ILE A 270 -8.99 -31.05 6.64
C ILE A 270 -9.67 -32.19 5.86
N LEU A 271 -9.54 -32.23 4.54
CA LEU A 271 -10.11 -33.30 3.72
C LEU A 271 -9.48 -34.65 4.03
N ASP A 272 -8.17 -34.70 4.27
CA ASP A 272 -7.45 -35.91 4.64
C ASP A 272 -7.81 -36.35 6.07
N ALA A 273 -8.06 -35.41 6.98
CA ALA A 273 -8.56 -35.72 8.32
C ALA A 273 -10.02 -36.26 8.30
N ILE A 274 -10.87 -35.71 7.44
CA ILE A 274 -12.25 -36.18 7.24
C ILE A 274 -12.27 -37.53 6.50
N GLY A 275 -11.43 -37.67 5.46
CA GLY A 275 -11.27 -38.89 4.68
C GLY A 275 -10.59 -40.01 5.47
N GLY A 276 -9.65 -39.66 6.36
CA GLY A 276 -9.02 -40.58 7.32
C GLY A 276 -9.91 -40.93 8.51
N ALA A 277 -10.91 -40.10 8.82
CA ALA A 277 -11.98 -40.44 9.76
C ALA A 277 -13.03 -41.40 9.16
N ALA A 278 -12.92 -41.75 7.88
CA ALA A 278 -13.77 -42.75 7.25
C ALA A 278 -13.23 -44.18 7.46
N GLN A 279 -13.24 -44.67 8.71
CA GLN A 279 -13.54 -46.07 9.04
C GLN A 279 -13.69 -46.31 10.57
N PRO A 280 -14.69 -47.09 11.04
CA PRO A 280 -15.90 -47.52 10.36
C PRO A 280 -17.03 -46.50 10.61
N ALA A 281 -17.99 -46.45 9.70
CA ALA A 281 -19.32 -46.00 10.04
C ALA A 281 -19.77 -46.79 11.27
N VAL A 282 -19.71 -46.18 12.45
CA VAL A 282 -20.49 -46.63 13.60
C VAL A 282 -21.90 -46.63 13.05
N ASP A 283 -22.40 -47.83 12.77
CA ASP A 283 -23.65 -48.03 12.06
C ASP A 283 -24.72 -47.29 12.87
N LEU A 284 -25.05 -46.06 12.45
CA LEU A 284 -26.00 -45.20 13.14
C LEU A 284 -27.35 -45.90 13.24
N LYS A 285 -27.59 -46.87 12.35
CA LYS A 285 -28.73 -47.80 12.39
C LYS A 285 -28.63 -48.76 13.58
N SER A 286 -27.47 -49.34 13.87
CA SER A 286 -27.23 -50.16 15.07
C SER A 286 -27.32 -49.36 16.38
N LEU A 287 -26.82 -48.12 16.41
CA LEU A 287 -26.98 -47.21 17.55
C LEU A 287 -28.42 -46.73 17.74
N ARG A 288 -29.19 -46.55 16.64
CA ARG A 288 -30.63 -46.28 16.72
C ARG A 288 -31.40 -47.50 17.23
N GLN A 289 -31.08 -48.70 16.74
CA GLN A 289 -31.73 -49.93 17.16
C GLN A 289 -31.44 -50.30 18.62
N SER A 290 -30.23 -50.00 19.12
CA SER A 290 -29.91 -50.20 20.54
C SER A 290 -30.63 -49.20 21.46
N ARG A 291 -30.89 -47.97 20.98
CA ARG A 291 -31.68 -46.97 21.71
C ARG A 291 -33.19 -47.20 21.68
N MET A 292 -33.73 -47.84 20.64
CA MET A 292 -35.16 -48.20 20.55
C MET A 292 -35.54 -49.47 21.34
N LYS A 293 -34.55 -50.21 21.86
CA LYS A 293 -34.75 -51.40 22.72
C LYS A 293 -34.70 -51.09 24.24
N LYS A 294 -34.63 -49.81 24.62
CA LYS A 294 -34.94 -49.34 25.98
C LYS A 294 -36.34 -48.78 26.00
#